data_AF-A0A967VUU9-F1
#
_entry.id   AF-A0A967VUU9-F1
#
_cell.length_a   1.000
_cell.length_b   1.000
_cell.length_c   1.000
_cell.angle_alpha   90.00
_cell.angle_beta   90.00
_cell.angle_gamma   90.00
#
_symmetry.space_group_name_H-M   'P 1'
#
loop_
_entity.id
_entity.type
_entity.pdbx_description
1 polymer ?
#
loop_
_entity_poly.entity_id
_entity_poly.type
_entity_poly.pdbx_seq_one_letter_code
_entity_poly.pdbx_strand_id
1 'polypeptide(L)'
;MDPGRAFALFLAAGLAAGPVGAQDLPDRFPGPVGTPLEARPGAPAAPGDGGLRDALSSPGGAFLSSLVLPGAGQAALGLRRWAAYGLVEVGLWAVHLEAGADVRSLTDRYRDLAWEEARAASERPRRDGDWDYYEHMTQYLSSGAYDLTPGIAGLQPETDEGTYNGTVWALARALFLPPGAGGPGSPEYALALDYYQERAAGPAFLWSWEGNEAALDRFRALIREADDEARLESTALGLVLANHLVSAVDAFVVARMRANPGLRLDSRLTPVGPALRWSVGLRIPIHH
;
A
#
# COMPACT_ATOMS: atom_id res chain seq x y z
N MET A 1 11.11 -25.72 -0.72
CA MET A 1 11.28 -24.57 -1.63
C MET A 1 10.02 -24.51 -2.46
N ASP A 2 9.18 -23.52 -2.23
CA ASP A 2 7.85 -23.47 -2.84
C ASP A 2 7.94 -23.03 -4.32
N PRO A 3 7.30 -23.74 -5.27
CA PRO A 3 7.29 -23.33 -6.67
C PRO A 3 6.63 -21.96 -6.91
N GLY A 4 5.72 -21.48 -6.03
CA GLY A 4 5.11 -20.15 -6.13
C GLY A 4 6.12 -19.02 -5.91
N ARG A 5 6.84 -19.05 -4.77
CA ARG A 5 7.87 -18.05 -4.42
C ARG A 5 9.00 -17.93 -5.44
N ALA A 6 9.26 -18.98 -6.24
CA ALA A 6 10.26 -18.92 -7.30
C ALA A 6 9.86 -18.01 -8.48
N PHE A 7 8.56 -17.84 -8.78
CA PHE A 7 8.11 -17.06 -9.94
C PHE A 7 8.07 -15.55 -9.67
N ALA A 8 7.74 -15.13 -8.44
CA ALA A 8 7.67 -13.72 -8.04
C ALA A 8 9.04 -13.01 -8.08
N LEU A 9 10.10 -13.67 -7.62
CA LEU A 9 11.46 -13.13 -7.61
C LEU A 9 12.02 -12.81 -9.02
N PHE A 10 11.51 -13.43 -10.08
CA PHE A 10 11.94 -13.14 -11.46
C PHE A 10 11.36 -11.84 -12.03
N LEU A 11 10.28 -11.29 -11.45
CA LEU A 11 9.65 -10.06 -11.93
C LEU A 11 10.18 -8.80 -11.24
N ALA A 12 10.59 -8.89 -9.97
CA ALA A 12 11.01 -7.74 -9.17
C ALA A 12 12.38 -7.14 -9.56
N ALA A 13 13.29 -7.94 -10.16
CA ALA A 13 14.68 -7.53 -10.40
C ALA A 13 14.89 -6.54 -11.56
N GLY A 14 13.83 -5.99 -12.18
CA GLY A 14 13.91 -5.36 -13.50
C GLY A 14 13.82 -3.82 -13.56
N LEU A 15 13.20 -3.14 -12.59
CA LEU A 15 12.80 -1.73 -12.76
C LEU A 15 12.97 -0.90 -11.48
N ALA A 16 14.12 -0.21 -11.38
CA ALA A 16 14.28 0.91 -10.46
C ALA A 16 13.72 2.19 -11.11
N ALA A 17 12.62 2.72 -10.57
CA ALA A 17 12.08 4.03 -10.90
C ALA A 17 11.91 4.83 -9.60
N GLY A 18 12.52 6.02 -9.54
CA GLY A 18 12.46 6.90 -8.36
C GLY A 18 11.10 7.58 -8.18
N PRO A 19 10.84 8.16 -7.00
CA PRO A 19 9.55 8.77 -6.68
C PRO A 19 9.32 10.06 -7.47
N VAL A 20 8.10 10.24 -7.96
CA VAL A 20 7.61 11.52 -8.51
C VAL A 20 6.57 12.07 -7.53
N GLY A 21 6.80 13.29 -7.04
CA GLY A 21 5.94 13.92 -6.04
C GLY A 21 4.58 14.33 -6.60
N ALA A 22 3.55 14.21 -5.75
CA ALA A 22 2.21 14.69 -6.06
C ALA A 22 2.09 16.20 -5.84
N GLN A 23 1.39 16.90 -6.75
CA GLN A 23 0.86 18.25 -6.51
C GLN A 23 -0.54 18.40 -7.13
N ASP A 24 -1.33 19.24 -6.47
CA ASP A 24 -2.79 19.36 -6.47
C ASP A 24 -3.50 19.59 -7.82
N LEU A 25 -4.78 19.17 -7.85
CA LEU A 25 -5.82 19.64 -8.76
C LEU A 25 -7.02 20.15 -7.96
N PRO A 26 -7.56 21.36 -8.25
CA PRO A 26 -8.71 21.90 -7.53
C PRO A 26 -10.06 21.39 -8.07
N ASP A 27 -11.06 21.56 -7.23
CA ASP A 27 -12.36 20.89 -7.27
C ASP A 27 -13.47 21.66 -8.04
N ARG A 28 -14.55 20.94 -8.39
CA ARG A 28 -15.90 21.41 -8.83
C ARG A 28 -16.14 22.00 -10.24
N PHE A 29 -16.99 21.29 -10.98
CA PHE A 29 -17.98 21.84 -11.91
C PHE A 29 -19.36 21.95 -11.23
N PRO A 30 -20.15 23.01 -11.47
CA PRO A 30 -21.60 23.02 -11.26
C PRO A 30 -22.38 22.62 -12.52
N GLY A 31 -23.57 22.03 -12.31
CA GLY A 31 -24.43 21.42 -13.33
C GLY A 31 -25.43 22.34 -14.06
N PRO A 32 -26.48 21.78 -14.70
CA PRO A 32 -27.08 22.36 -15.91
C PRO A 32 -28.53 22.88 -15.80
N VAL A 33 -28.93 23.70 -16.79
CA VAL A 33 -30.30 24.11 -17.19
C VAL A 33 -30.23 24.31 -18.72
N GLY A 34 -31.01 23.71 -19.63
CA GLY A 34 -32.47 23.64 -19.78
C GLY A 34 -32.97 24.86 -20.60
N THR A 35 -33.77 24.82 -21.68
CA THR A 35 -34.51 23.82 -22.52
C THR A 35 -34.93 24.56 -23.84
N PRO A 36 -35.58 24.00 -24.90
CA PRO A 36 -36.17 22.66 -25.13
C PRO A 36 -35.82 22.01 -26.52
N LEU A 37 -36.42 20.84 -26.82
CA LEU A 37 -36.34 20.13 -28.10
C LEU A 37 -37.11 20.82 -29.23
N GLU A 38 -36.56 20.77 -30.45
CA GLU A 38 -37.34 20.82 -31.70
C GLU A 38 -36.93 19.60 -32.57
N ALA A 39 -37.90 18.86 -33.08
CA ALA A 39 -37.67 17.52 -33.64
C ALA A 39 -37.17 17.57 -35.10
N ARG A 40 -36.09 16.83 -35.40
CA ARG A 40 -35.61 16.61 -36.77
C ARG A 40 -35.75 15.13 -37.14
N PRO A 41 -36.37 14.77 -38.28
CA PRO A 41 -36.65 13.39 -38.63
C PRO A 41 -35.38 12.66 -39.07
N GLY A 42 -35.19 11.45 -38.54
CA GLY A 42 -33.97 10.66 -38.74
C GLY A 42 -33.56 9.97 -37.45
N ALA A 43 -34.44 9.13 -36.91
CA ALA A 43 -34.02 8.21 -35.85
C ALA A 43 -32.90 7.32 -36.43
N PRO A 44 -31.68 7.35 -35.89
CA PRO A 44 -30.68 6.35 -36.29
C PRO A 44 -31.26 4.99 -35.92
N ALA A 45 -31.16 4.03 -36.84
CA ALA A 45 -31.59 2.66 -36.59
C ALA A 45 -30.98 2.16 -35.28
N ALA A 46 -31.75 1.39 -34.50
CA ALA A 46 -31.25 0.75 -33.29
C ALA A 46 -29.89 0.09 -33.59
N PRO A 47 -28.86 0.31 -32.77
CA PRO A 47 -27.52 -0.19 -33.08
C PRO A 47 -27.57 -1.71 -33.11
N GLY A 48 -27.43 -2.28 -34.31
CA GLY A 48 -27.19 -3.71 -34.46
C GLY A 48 -25.87 -4.09 -33.78
N ASP A 49 -25.67 -5.39 -33.54
CA ASP A 49 -24.60 -5.95 -32.69
C ASP A 49 -23.16 -5.51 -33.06
N GLY A 50 -22.96 -4.92 -34.25
CA GLY A 50 -21.71 -4.28 -34.65
C GLY A 50 -21.37 -3.00 -33.88
N GLY A 51 -22.34 -2.18 -33.47
CA GLY A 51 -22.09 -0.83 -32.93
C GLY A 51 -21.21 -0.80 -31.68
N LEU A 52 -21.39 -1.76 -30.77
CA LEU A 52 -20.52 -1.91 -29.59
C LEU A 52 -19.12 -2.41 -29.97
N ARG A 53 -19.01 -3.33 -30.92
CA ARG A 53 -17.72 -3.85 -31.41
C ARG A 53 -16.91 -2.78 -32.15
N ASP A 54 -17.57 -1.95 -32.95
CA ASP A 54 -16.95 -0.83 -33.66
C ASP A 54 -16.49 0.25 -32.66
N ALA A 55 -17.29 0.56 -31.64
CA ALA A 55 -16.90 1.44 -30.55
C ALA A 55 -15.68 0.91 -29.79
N LEU A 56 -15.66 -0.36 -29.39
CA LEU A 56 -14.55 -1.02 -28.70
C LEU A 56 -13.31 -1.20 -29.58
N SER A 57 -13.46 -1.29 -30.91
CA SER A 57 -12.35 -1.38 -31.87
C SER A 57 -11.77 -0.02 -32.26
N SER A 58 -12.48 1.08 -31.95
CA SER A 58 -11.96 2.44 -32.10
C SER A 58 -10.75 2.67 -31.18
N PRO A 59 -9.83 3.61 -31.49
CA PRO A 59 -8.68 3.86 -30.63
C PRO A 59 -9.06 4.20 -29.18
N GLY A 60 -10.10 5.02 -28.97
CA GLY A 60 -10.59 5.37 -27.64
C GLY A 60 -11.24 4.19 -26.90
N GLY A 61 -12.07 3.39 -27.58
CA GLY A 61 -12.68 2.21 -26.95
C GLY A 61 -11.67 1.11 -26.64
N ALA A 62 -10.68 0.89 -27.52
CA ALA A 62 -9.60 -0.07 -27.31
C ALA A 62 -8.71 0.33 -26.11
N PHE A 63 -8.43 1.62 -25.96
CA PHE A 63 -7.75 2.17 -24.78
C PHE A 63 -8.56 1.96 -23.50
N LEU A 64 -9.81 2.45 -23.47
CA LEU A 64 -10.66 2.41 -22.27
C LEU A 64 -10.98 0.97 -21.84
N SER A 65 -11.23 0.06 -22.79
CA SER A 65 -11.48 -1.34 -22.48
C SER A 65 -10.27 -2.02 -21.85
N SER A 66 -9.05 -1.79 -22.36
CA SER A 66 -7.82 -2.31 -21.74
C SER A 66 -7.42 -1.62 -20.43
N LEU A 67 -7.92 -0.41 -20.13
CA LEU A 67 -7.80 0.18 -18.78
C LEU A 67 -8.71 -0.51 -17.76
N VAL A 68 -9.85 -1.05 -18.17
CA VAL A 68 -10.77 -1.79 -17.28
C VAL A 68 -10.32 -3.24 -17.11
N LEU A 69 -9.92 -3.90 -18.20
CA LEU A 69 -9.47 -5.28 -18.20
C LEU A 69 -8.26 -5.43 -19.16
N PRO A 70 -7.05 -5.67 -18.66
CA PRO A 70 -5.85 -5.69 -19.49
C PRO A 70 -5.94 -6.78 -20.57
N GLY A 71 -5.70 -6.37 -21.81
CA GLY A 71 -5.87 -7.19 -23.00
C GLY A 71 -7.22 -7.04 -23.71
N ALA A 72 -8.24 -6.43 -23.10
CA ALA A 72 -9.58 -6.35 -23.69
C ALA A 72 -9.63 -5.60 -25.03
N GLY A 73 -8.87 -4.50 -25.17
CA GLY A 73 -8.74 -3.78 -26.43
C GLY A 73 -8.03 -4.62 -27.50
N GLN A 74 -6.99 -5.37 -27.13
CA GLN A 74 -6.34 -6.33 -28.03
C GLN A 74 -7.32 -7.44 -28.45
N ALA A 75 -8.16 -7.93 -27.53
CA ALA A 75 -9.18 -8.94 -27.82
C ALA A 75 -10.28 -8.41 -28.76
N ALA A 76 -10.76 -7.18 -28.54
CA ALA A 76 -11.69 -6.49 -29.45
C ALA A 76 -11.10 -6.34 -30.87
N LEU A 77 -9.80 -6.02 -30.94
CA LEU A 77 -9.03 -5.98 -32.20
C LEU A 77 -8.69 -7.39 -32.77
N GLY A 78 -9.12 -8.49 -32.15
CA GLY A 78 -8.85 -9.86 -32.61
C GLY A 78 -7.38 -10.30 -32.49
N LEU A 79 -6.59 -9.65 -31.63
CA LEU A 79 -5.16 -9.92 -31.44
C LEU A 79 -4.94 -10.86 -30.26
N ARG A 80 -4.29 -12.01 -30.49
CA ARG A 80 -3.97 -13.00 -29.44
C ARG A 80 -3.08 -12.49 -28.29
N ARG A 81 -2.51 -11.29 -28.40
CA ARG A 81 -1.66 -10.67 -27.36
C ARG A 81 -2.42 -10.36 -26.06
N TRP A 82 -3.76 -10.32 -26.08
CA TRP A 82 -4.58 -10.20 -24.86
C TRP A 82 -4.22 -11.27 -23.81
N ALA A 83 -3.91 -12.49 -24.25
CA ALA A 83 -3.61 -13.61 -23.35
C ALA A 83 -2.31 -13.42 -22.55
N ALA A 84 -1.34 -12.65 -23.07
CA ALA A 84 -0.12 -12.33 -22.34
C ALA A 84 -0.40 -11.36 -21.19
N TYR A 85 -1.16 -10.30 -21.46
CA TYR A 85 -1.60 -9.33 -20.45
C TYR A 85 -2.46 -9.99 -19.36
N GLY A 86 -3.42 -10.84 -19.74
CA GLY A 86 -4.27 -11.57 -18.79
C GLY A 86 -3.52 -12.61 -17.96
N LEU A 87 -2.49 -13.27 -18.49
CA LEU A 87 -1.69 -14.24 -17.72
C LEU A 87 -0.80 -13.53 -16.68
N VAL A 88 -0.20 -12.38 -17.04
CA VAL A 88 0.51 -11.52 -16.09
C VAL A 88 -0.43 -11.02 -15.01
N GLU A 89 -1.61 -10.54 -15.39
CA GLU A 89 -2.64 -10.05 -14.48
C GLU A 89 -3.03 -11.08 -13.41
N VAL A 90 -3.38 -12.30 -13.83
CA VAL A 90 -3.74 -13.39 -12.91
C VAL A 90 -2.59 -13.75 -11.96
N GLY A 91 -1.34 -13.75 -12.46
CA GLY A 91 -0.16 -14.01 -11.62
C GLY A 91 0.07 -12.93 -10.56
N LEU A 92 -0.12 -11.65 -10.92
CA LEU A 92 0.05 -10.53 -9.97
C LEU A 92 -1.07 -10.50 -8.92
N TRP A 93 -2.32 -10.78 -9.31
CA TRP A 93 -3.42 -10.92 -8.34
C TRP A 93 -3.21 -12.10 -7.38
N ALA A 94 -2.67 -13.22 -7.84
CA ALA A 94 -2.33 -14.34 -6.97
C ALA A 94 -1.31 -13.91 -5.90
N VAL A 95 -0.21 -13.26 -6.29
CA VAL A 95 0.81 -12.74 -5.36
C VAL A 95 0.23 -11.71 -4.39
N HIS A 96 -0.60 -10.77 -4.87
CA HIS A 96 -1.24 -9.77 -4.02
C HIS A 96 -2.16 -10.41 -2.96
N LEU A 97 -2.98 -11.39 -3.34
CA LEU A 97 -3.91 -12.07 -2.42
C LEU A 97 -3.20 -12.99 -1.42
N GLU A 98 -2.10 -13.64 -1.85
CA GLU A 98 -1.24 -14.47 -1.00
C GLU A 98 -0.52 -13.60 0.05
N ALA A 99 0.21 -12.58 -0.40
CA ALA A 99 0.92 -11.64 0.48
C ALA A 99 -0.04 -10.97 1.48
N GLY A 100 -1.21 -10.50 1.05
CA GLY A 100 -2.20 -9.93 1.96
C GLY A 100 -2.78 -10.93 2.98
N ALA A 101 -2.79 -12.23 2.66
CA ALA A 101 -3.16 -13.27 3.63
C ALA A 101 -2.03 -13.52 4.65
N ASP A 102 -0.78 -13.53 4.19
CA ASP A 102 0.40 -13.68 5.05
C ASP A 102 0.57 -12.48 5.98
N VAL A 103 0.37 -11.24 5.51
CA VAL A 103 0.36 -10.03 6.34
C VAL A 103 -0.61 -10.16 7.52
N ARG A 104 -1.84 -10.65 7.27
CA ARG A 104 -2.84 -10.89 8.35
C ARG A 104 -2.38 -11.98 9.31
N SER A 105 -1.93 -13.11 8.79
CA SER A 105 -1.43 -14.25 9.58
C SER A 105 -0.24 -13.87 10.47
N LEU A 106 0.75 -13.17 9.92
CA LEU A 106 1.93 -12.69 10.63
C LEU A 106 1.56 -11.61 11.66
N THR A 107 0.59 -10.75 11.34
CA THR A 107 0.04 -9.76 12.25
C THR A 107 -0.58 -10.41 13.49
N ASP A 108 -1.49 -11.37 13.30
CA ASP A 108 -2.10 -12.08 14.42
C ASP A 108 -1.03 -12.81 15.25
N ARG A 109 -0.07 -13.47 14.60
CA ARG A 109 1.03 -14.18 15.27
C ARG A 109 1.94 -13.28 16.11
N TYR A 110 2.31 -12.07 15.67
CA TYR A 110 3.13 -11.19 16.51
C TYR A 110 2.33 -10.61 17.68
N ARG A 111 1.03 -10.37 17.51
CA ARG A 111 0.12 -9.89 18.57
C ARG A 111 -0.07 -10.96 19.64
N ASP A 112 -0.29 -12.20 19.21
CA ASP A 112 -0.38 -13.36 20.08
C ASP A 112 0.93 -13.55 20.89
N LEU A 113 2.08 -13.53 20.22
CA LEU A 113 3.39 -13.65 20.87
C LEU A 113 3.65 -12.52 21.89
N ALA A 114 3.31 -11.27 21.54
CA ALA A 114 3.42 -10.14 22.46
C ALA A 114 2.49 -10.27 23.67
N TRP A 115 1.28 -10.79 23.47
CA TRP A 115 0.34 -11.06 24.56
C TRP A 115 0.84 -12.18 25.49
N GLU A 116 1.28 -13.30 24.91
CA GLU A 116 1.68 -14.51 25.64
C GLU A 116 3.01 -14.37 26.38
N GLU A 117 3.99 -13.66 25.81
CA GLU A 117 5.36 -13.63 26.33
C GLU A 117 5.66 -12.33 27.08
N ALA A 118 5.35 -11.17 26.48
CA ALA A 118 5.69 -9.86 27.04
C ALA A 118 4.65 -9.32 28.03
N ARG A 119 3.44 -9.91 28.03
CA ARG A 119 2.29 -9.45 28.83
C ARG A 119 1.69 -10.55 29.69
N ALA A 120 2.35 -11.70 29.80
CA ALA A 120 1.95 -12.88 30.60
C ALA A 120 1.54 -12.54 32.05
N ALA A 121 2.24 -11.58 32.66
CA ALA A 121 1.99 -11.14 34.03
C ALA A 121 0.82 -10.14 34.19
N SER A 122 0.16 -9.75 33.09
CA SER A 122 -0.97 -8.82 33.15
C SER A 122 -2.26 -9.54 33.54
N GLU A 123 -2.77 -9.26 34.74
CA GLU A 123 -4.07 -9.79 35.23
C GLU A 123 -5.29 -9.25 34.45
N ARG A 124 -5.08 -8.47 33.39
CA ARG A 124 -6.15 -7.79 32.64
C ARG A 124 -6.61 -8.61 31.44
N PRO A 125 -7.86 -8.42 30.96
CA PRO A 125 -8.32 -9.02 29.71
C PRO A 125 -7.44 -8.61 28.53
N ARG A 126 -7.30 -9.51 27.53
CA ARG A 126 -6.57 -9.21 26.30
C ARG A 126 -7.11 -7.95 25.62
N ARG A 127 -6.20 -7.03 25.34
CA ARG A 127 -6.45 -5.82 24.55
C ARG A 127 -5.24 -5.56 23.68
N ASP A 128 -5.45 -5.65 22.38
CA ASP A 128 -4.44 -5.42 21.36
C ASP A 128 -4.32 -3.90 21.10
N GLY A 129 -3.10 -3.43 20.82
CA GLY A 129 -2.80 -2.04 20.50
C GLY A 129 -2.98 -1.70 19.02
N ASP A 130 -2.70 -0.45 18.68
CA ASP A 130 -2.42 -0.01 17.31
C ASP A 130 -0.98 -0.39 16.89
N TRP A 131 -0.53 0.10 15.73
CA TRP A 131 0.82 -0.17 15.24
C TRP A 131 1.91 0.43 16.15
N ASP A 132 1.79 1.71 16.48
CA ASP A 132 2.78 2.47 17.26
C ASP A 132 3.10 1.78 18.58
N TYR A 133 2.08 1.20 19.25
CA TYR A 133 2.25 0.35 20.41
C TYR A 133 3.22 -0.84 20.16
N TYR A 134 3.01 -1.62 19.11
CA TYR A 134 3.89 -2.76 18.78
C TYR A 134 5.26 -2.31 18.28
N GLU A 135 5.35 -1.16 17.61
CA GLU A 135 6.63 -0.57 17.22
C GLU A 135 7.48 -0.23 18.46
N HIS A 136 6.89 0.40 19.48
CA HIS A 136 7.58 0.64 20.76
C HIS A 136 7.99 -0.66 21.47
N MET A 137 7.19 -1.73 21.39
CA MET A 137 7.58 -3.05 21.88
C MET A 137 8.78 -3.66 21.14
N THR A 138 9.11 -3.23 19.90
CA THR A 138 10.35 -3.64 19.23
C THR A 138 11.57 -2.86 19.70
N GLN A 139 11.37 -1.62 20.15
CA GLN A 139 12.43 -0.66 20.49
C GLN A 139 12.89 -0.84 21.95
N TYR A 140 11.96 -1.02 22.89
CA TYR A 140 12.24 -1.06 24.33
C TYR A 140 12.06 -2.46 24.92
N LEU A 141 12.96 -2.85 25.82
CA LEU A 141 12.90 -4.13 26.53
C LEU A 141 11.66 -4.20 27.44
N SER A 142 11.25 -3.09 28.06
CA SER A 142 10.02 -3.01 28.85
C SER A 142 9.37 -1.64 28.73
N SER A 143 8.08 -1.58 29.06
CA SER A 143 7.36 -0.31 29.16
C SER A 143 7.84 0.56 30.33
N GLY A 144 8.48 -0.03 31.34
CA GLY A 144 8.59 0.56 32.67
C GLY A 144 7.24 0.61 33.38
N ALA A 145 7.16 1.25 34.54
CA ALA A 145 5.92 1.50 35.24
C ALA A 145 5.08 2.59 34.54
N TYR A 146 3.75 2.56 34.68
CA TYR A 146 2.93 3.75 34.44
C TYR A 146 2.83 4.63 35.69
N ASP A 147 2.83 3.98 36.85
CA ASP A 147 2.82 4.60 38.17
C ASP A 147 3.81 3.84 39.06
N LEU A 148 4.88 4.51 39.50
CA LEU A 148 5.96 3.90 40.30
C LEU A 148 5.52 3.53 41.71
N THR A 149 4.47 4.14 42.26
CA THR A 149 4.00 3.80 43.61
C THR A 149 2.47 3.77 43.71
N PRO A 150 1.83 2.77 43.07
CA PRO A 150 0.37 2.63 43.07
C PRO A 150 -0.21 2.65 44.49
N GLY A 151 -1.10 3.60 44.74
CA GLY A 151 -1.74 3.79 46.06
C GLY A 151 -1.26 5.01 46.84
N ILE A 152 -0.20 5.70 46.40
CA ILE A 152 0.02 7.10 46.79
C ILE A 152 -0.92 8.01 45.98
N ALA A 153 -1.28 9.16 46.53
CA ALA A 153 -2.18 10.10 45.86
C ALA A 153 -1.46 10.86 44.72
N GLY A 154 -2.05 10.85 43.53
CA GLY A 154 -1.44 11.35 42.30
C GLY A 154 -0.73 10.24 41.51
N LEU A 155 -0.23 10.57 40.32
CA LEU A 155 0.53 9.67 39.47
C LEU A 155 2.03 9.89 39.70
N GLN A 156 2.84 8.83 39.81
CA GLN A 156 4.30 8.93 39.89
C GLN A 156 4.92 8.37 38.60
N PRO A 157 5.27 9.23 37.63
CA PRO A 157 5.84 8.77 36.35
C PRO A 157 7.14 7.98 36.52
N GLU A 158 7.34 7.02 35.64
CA GLU A 158 8.59 6.28 35.50
C GLU A 158 9.80 7.22 35.30
N THR A 159 10.92 6.88 35.93
CA THR A 159 12.16 7.69 35.94
C THR A 159 13.33 6.99 35.26
N ASP A 160 13.25 5.69 34.98
CA ASP A 160 14.27 4.98 34.20
C ASP A 160 14.10 5.25 32.70
N GLU A 161 14.92 6.15 32.17
CA GLU A 161 14.97 6.53 30.74
C GLU A 161 15.44 5.37 29.82
N GLY A 162 15.80 4.20 30.36
CA GLY A 162 15.95 2.95 29.59
C GLY A 162 14.63 2.29 29.19
N THR A 163 13.51 2.70 29.79
CA THR A 163 12.16 2.18 29.54
C THR A 163 11.34 3.13 28.65
N TYR A 164 10.30 2.63 27.99
CA TYR A 164 9.42 3.47 27.17
C TYR A 164 8.76 4.60 27.98
N ASN A 165 8.14 4.29 29.12
CA ASN A 165 7.47 5.30 29.93
C ASN A 165 8.49 6.31 30.50
N GLY A 166 9.69 5.87 30.88
CA GLY A 166 10.74 6.79 31.34
C GLY A 166 11.19 7.77 30.25
N THR A 167 11.31 7.35 28.98
CA THR A 167 11.61 8.29 27.88
C THR A 167 10.47 9.26 27.61
N VAL A 168 9.20 8.82 27.69
CA VAL A 168 8.03 9.71 27.61
C VAL A 168 8.05 10.75 28.74
N TRP A 169 8.39 10.36 29.98
CA TRP A 169 8.50 11.29 31.09
C TRP A 169 9.69 12.25 30.94
N ALA A 170 10.86 11.76 30.51
CA ALA A 170 12.02 12.61 30.24
C ALA A 170 11.70 13.69 29.20
N LEU A 171 10.99 13.33 28.13
CA LEU A 171 10.51 14.26 27.11
C LEU A 171 9.49 15.26 27.68
N ALA A 172 8.52 14.80 28.49
CA ALA A 172 7.56 15.68 29.16
C ALA A 172 8.26 16.74 30.03
N ARG A 173 9.24 16.32 30.84
CA ARG A 173 10.06 17.24 31.66
C ARG A 173 10.84 18.22 30.78
N ALA A 174 11.45 17.76 29.69
CA ALA A 174 12.22 18.63 28.79
C ALA A 174 11.35 19.70 28.09
N LEU A 175 10.08 19.39 27.81
CA LEU A 175 9.13 20.31 27.18
C LEU A 175 8.51 21.31 28.17
N PHE A 176 8.15 20.85 29.38
CA PHE A 176 7.28 21.62 30.28
C PHE A 176 7.94 22.03 31.62
N LEU A 177 9.06 21.42 32.02
CA LEU A 177 9.78 21.72 33.25
C LEU A 177 11.19 22.30 32.97
N PRO A 178 11.30 23.53 32.43
CA PRO A 178 12.58 24.19 32.25
C PRO A 178 13.31 24.43 33.60
N PRO A 179 14.63 24.68 33.60
CA PRO A 179 15.38 24.96 34.83
C PRO A 179 14.76 26.10 35.65
N GLY A 180 14.34 25.80 36.88
CA GLY A 180 13.65 26.73 37.77
C GLY A 180 12.11 26.66 37.76
N ALA A 181 11.51 25.79 36.94
CA ALA A 181 10.07 25.49 37.01
C ALA A 181 9.66 24.89 38.37
N GLY A 182 8.40 25.07 38.75
CA GLY A 182 7.87 24.55 40.00
C GLY A 182 7.75 23.02 40.00
N GLY A 183 7.98 22.40 41.16
CA GLY A 183 7.81 20.95 41.36
C GLY A 183 6.34 20.50 41.41
N PRO A 184 6.06 19.30 41.95
CA PRO A 184 4.71 18.75 42.05
C PRO A 184 3.68 19.74 42.61
N GLY A 185 2.56 19.89 41.91
CA GLY A 185 1.51 20.87 42.21
C GLY A 185 1.65 22.22 41.49
N SER A 186 2.72 22.45 40.73
CA SER A 186 2.81 23.59 39.80
C SER A 186 1.97 23.37 38.54
N PRO A 187 1.53 24.44 37.86
CA PRO A 187 0.90 24.33 36.53
C PRO A 187 1.81 23.68 35.49
N GLU A 188 3.11 23.95 35.55
CA GLU A 188 4.12 23.37 34.64
C GLU A 188 4.25 21.85 34.83
N TYR A 189 4.21 21.38 36.09
CA TYR A 189 4.21 19.96 36.43
C TYR A 189 2.91 19.28 36.00
N ALA A 190 1.76 19.95 36.11
CA ALA A 190 0.50 19.44 35.60
C ALA A 190 0.54 19.22 34.07
N LEU A 191 1.06 20.19 33.30
CA LEU A 191 1.25 20.04 31.85
C LEU A 191 2.19 18.88 31.47
N ALA A 192 3.28 18.71 32.21
CA ALA A 192 4.18 17.56 32.04
C ALA A 192 3.44 16.23 32.32
N LEU A 193 2.60 16.21 33.36
CA LEU A 193 1.87 15.01 33.76
C LEU A 193 0.75 14.65 32.77
N ASP A 194 0.03 15.64 32.24
CA ASP A 194 -0.99 15.45 31.20
C ASP A 194 -0.34 14.87 29.93
N TYR A 195 0.78 15.44 29.48
CA TYR A 195 1.54 14.91 28.33
C TYR A 195 1.97 13.45 28.52
N TYR A 196 2.41 13.11 29.73
CA TYR A 196 2.78 11.74 30.11
C TYR A 196 1.56 10.81 30.11
N GLN A 197 0.44 11.23 30.69
CA GLN A 197 -0.80 10.43 30.73
C GLN A 197 -1.36 10.12 29.33
N GLU A 198 -1.21 11.04 28.38
CA GLU A 198 -1.62 10.86 26.98
C GLU A 198 -0.77 9.85 26.21
N ARG A 199 0.52 9.69 26.56
CA ARG A 199 1.53 9.01 25.70
C ARG A 199 2.19 7.80 26.33
N ALA A 200 2.28 7.72 27.66
CA ALA A 200 2.85 6.57 28.33
C ALA A 200 1.97 5.33 28.12
N ALA A 201 2.60 4.16 28.06
CA ALA A 201 1.92 2.88 28.02
C ALA A 201 1.09 2.72 29.32
N GLY A 202 -0.22 2.93 29.20
CA GLY A 202 -1.14 2.88 30.32
C GLY A 202 -1.23 1.48 30.95
N PRO A 203 -1.85 1.33 32.14
CA PRO A 203 -1.89 0.06 32.87
C PRO A 203 -2.56 -1.12 32.13
N ALA A 204 -3.27 -0.86 31.03
CA ALA A 204 -3.87 -1.88 30.15
C ALA A 204 -2.97 -2.25 28.94
N PHE A 205 -1.75 -1.73 28.88
CA PHE A 205 -0.77 -1.85 27.79
C PHE A 205 0.68 -1.95 28.30
N LEU A 206 0.90 -2.22 29.59
CA LEU A 206 2.26 -2.49 30.09
C LEU A 206 2.80 -3.81 29.50
N TRP A 207 4.11 -3.84 29.22
CA TRP A 207 4.85 -5.01 28.74
C TRP A 207 6.24 -5.09 29.36
N SER A 208 6.79 -6.30 29.44
CA SER A 208 8.21 -6.51 29.68
C SER A 208 8.69 -7.78 28.98
N TRP A 209 9.78 -7.67 28.22
CA TRP A 209 10.51 -8.77 27.61
C TRP A 209 11.69 -9.24 28.49
N GLU A 210 11.85 -8.68 29.69
CA GLU A 210 12.96 -9.01 30.61
C GLU A 210 12.96 -10.50 30.98
N GLY A 211 14.09 -11.18 30.74
CA GLY A 211 14.21 -12.64 30.91
C GLY A 211 13.59 -13.46 29.77
N ASN A 212 13.10 -12.82 28.72
CA ASN A 212 12.55 -13.46 27.52
C ASN A 212 12.97 -12.73 26.23
N GLU A 213 14.23 -12.28 26.17
CA GLU A 213 14.81 -11.53 25.06
C GLU A 213 14.76 -12.33 23.74
N ALA A 214 14.81 -13.66 23.83
CA ALA A 214 14.62 -14.55 22.69
C ALA A 214 13.21 -14.48 22.08
N ALA A 215 12.16 -14.21 22.86
CA ALA A 215 10.83 -13.94 22.33
C ALA A 215 10.75 -12.57 21.66
N LEU A 216 11.43 -11.54 22.18
CA LEU A 216 11.55 -10.22 21.55
C LEU A 216 12.22 -10.33 20.17
N ASP A 217 13.27 -11.14 20.01
CA ASP A 217 13.90 -11.34 18.70
C ASP A 217 12.98 -12.10 17.71
N ARG A 218 12.17 -13.06 18.19
CA ARG A 218 11.11 -13.69 17.38
C ARG A 218 10.02 -12.69 16.98
N PHE A 219 9.58 -11.84 17.90
CA PHE A 219 8.57 -10.80 17.68
C PHE A 219 9.04 -9.79 16.62
N ARG A 220 10.28 -9.29 16.75
CA ARG A 220 10.92 -8.44 15.74
C ARG A 220 11.06 -9.13 14.38
N ALA A 221 11.28 -10.46 14.34
CA ALA A 221 11.35 -11.21 13.09
C ALA A 221 9.98 -11.31 12.40
N LEU A 222 8.91 -11.61 13.16
CA LEU A 222 7.53 -11.65 12.63
C LEU A 222 7.08 -10.30 12.08
N ILE A 223 7.41 -9.20 12.76
CA ILE A 223 7.11 -7.84 12.27
C ILE A 223 7.85 -7.55 10.97
N ARG A 224 9.16 -7.84 10.88
CA ARG A 224 9.90 -7.67 9.62
C ARG A 224 9.34 -8.50 8.47
N GLU A 225 8.93 -9.74 8.74
CA GLU A 225 8.30 -10.62 7.74
C GLU A 225 6.95 -10.06 7.28
N ALA A 226 6.12 -9.52 8.21
CA ALA A 226 4.88 -8.85 7.88
C ALA A 226 5.11 -7.59 7.02
N ASP A 227 6.11 -6.78 7.34
CA ASP A 227 6.49 -5.59 6.58
C ASP A 227 7.00 -5.94 5.16
N ASP A 228 7.74 -7.05 5.02
CA ASP A 228 8.21 -7.54 3.72
C ASP A 228 7.05 -8.03 2.84
N GLU A 229 6.11 -8.79 3.40
CA GLU A 229 4.92 -9.23 2.66
C GLU A 229 3.98 -8.05 2.34
N ALA A 230 3.85 -7.05 3.22
CA ALA A 230 3.07 -5.83 2.92
C ALA A 230 3.70 -4.98 1.79
N ARG A 231 5.04 -4.95 1.71
CA ARG A 231 5.77 -4.39 0.57
C ARG A 231 5.51 -5.20 -0.71
N LEU A 232 5.47 -6.53 -0.63
CA LEU A 232 5.16 -7.39 -1.77
C LEU A 232 3.72 -7.20 -2.27
N GLU A 233 2.74 -7.18 -1.36
CA GLU A 233 1.32 -6.91 -1.64
C GLU A 233 1.12 -5.59 -2.39
N SER A 234 1.77 -4.52 -1.90
CA SER A 234 1.76 -3.19 -2.50
C SER A 234 2.46 -3.15 -3.86
N THR A 235 3.58 -3.86 -4.00
CA THR A 235 4.34 -3.95 -5.25
C THR A 235 3.54 -4.69 -6.33
N ALA A 236 2.88 -5.80 -5.98
CA ALA A 236 2.03 -6.55 -6.88
C ALA A 236 0.85 -5.71 -7.41
N LEU A 237 0.19 -4.93 -6.54
CA LEU A 237 -0.86 -3.99 -6.94
C LEU A 237 -0.33 -2.89 -7.87
N GLY A 238 0.85 -2.33 -7.59
CA GLY A 238 1.50 -1.36 -8.49
C GLY A 238 1.79 -1.94 -9.88
N LEU A 239 2.22 -3.21 -9.95
CA LEU A 239 2.45 -3.92 -11.21
C LEU A 239 1.15 -4.23 -11.97
N VAL A 240 0.03 -4.52 -11.28
CA VAL A 240 -1.31 -4.63 -11.90
C VAL A 240 -1.67 -3.33 -12.60
N LEU A 241 -1.58 -2.19 -11.91
CA LEU A 241 -1.89 -0.88 -12.49
C LEU A 241 -0.99 -0.54 -13.69
N ALA A 242 0.30 -0.92 -13.64
CA ALA A 242 1.22 -0.78 -14.76
C ALA A 242 0.83 -1.69 -15.95
N ASN A 243 0.40 -2.93 -15.70
CA ASN A 243 -0.06 -3.88 -16.71
C ASN A 243 -1.30 -3.35 -17.46
N HIS A 244 -2.29 -2.81 -16.73
CA HIS A 244 -3.45 -2.10 -17.29
C HIS A 244 -3.01 -0.94 -18.21
N LEU A 245 -2.14 -0.04 -17.74
CA LEU A 245 -1.70 1.12 -18.52
C LEU A 245 -0.93 0.73 -19.79
N VAL A 246 0.03 -0.19 -19.69
CA VAL A 246 0.80 -0.68 -20.85
C VAL A 246 -0.13 -1.37 -21.86
N SER A 247 -1.11 -2.14 -21.37
CA SER A 247 -2.10 -2.79 -22.24
C SER A 247 -3.00 -1.78 -22.95
N ALA A 248 -3.46 -0.73 -22.26
CA ALA A 248 -4.26 0.33 -22.84
C ALA A 248 -3.53 1.12 -23.93
N VAL A 249 -2.27 1.50 -23.68
CA VAL A 249 -1.42 2.20 -24.66
C VAL A 249 -1.18 1.32 -25.89
N ASP A 250 -0.85 0.03 -25.72
CA ASP A 250 -0.66 -0.90 -26.83
C ASP A 250 -1.94 -1.05 -27.68
N ALA A 251 -3.11 -1.18 -27.02
CA ALA A 251 -4.41 -1.28 -27.70
C ALA A 251 -4.73 0.00 -28.51
N PHE A 252 -4.54 1.18 -27.90
CA PHE A 252 -4.73 2.48 -28.56
C PHE A 252 -3.85 2.61 -29.81
N VAL A 253 -2.55 2.32 -29.67
CA VAL A 253 -1.56 2.46 -30.73
C VAL A 253 -1.92 1.55 -31.92
N VAL A 254 -2.24 0.28 -31.67
CA VAL A 254 -2.59 -0.66 -32.74
C VAL A 254 -3.93 -0.30 -33.41
N ALA A 255 -4.96 0.12 -32.65
CA ALA A 255 -6.21 0.62 -33.22
C ALA A 255 -5.98 1.87 -34.09
N ARG A 256 -5.14 2.82 -33.63
CA ARG A 256 -4.82 4.05 -34.36
C ARG A 256 -4.11 3.78 -35.68
N MET A 257 -3.27 2.75 -35.75
CA MET A 257 -2.61 2.33 -37.00
C MET A 257 -3.57 1.63 -37.96
N ARG A 258 -4.47 0.77 -37.47
CA ARG A 258 -5.53 0.19 -38.32
C ARG A 258 -6.44 1.26 -38.92
N ALA A 259 -6.73 2.32 -38.17
CA ALA A 259 -7.47 3.48 -38.66
C ALA A 259 -6.69 4.38 -39.65
N ASN A 260 -5.37 4.20 -39.81
CA ASN A 260 -4.53 5.00 -40.71
C ASN A 260 -3.60 4.08 -41.52
N PRO A 261 -4.06 3.48 -42.64
CA PRO A 261 -3.36 2.39 -43.34
C PRO A 261 -1.93 2.69 -43.82
N GLY A 262 -1.54 3.97 -43.90
CA GLY A 262 -0.16 4.36 -44.18
C GLY A 262 0.81 4.05 -43.03
N LEU A 263 0.40 4.23 -41.77
CA LEU A 263 1.29 4.07 -40.61
C LEU A 263 1.43 2.60 -40.24
N ARG A 264 2.63 2.04 -40.38
CA ARG A 264 2.96 0.67 -39.96
C ARG A 264 3.85 0.68 -38.74
N LEU A 265 3.57 -0.20 -37.78
CA LEU A 265 4.38 -0.40 -36.58
C LEU A 265 4.88 -1.83 -36.51
N ASP A 266 6.19 -1.98 -36.41
CA ASP A 266 6.84 -3.24 -36.05
C ASP A 266 7.10 -3.22 -34.54
N SER A 267 6.25 -3.91 -33.76
CA SER A 267 6.51 -4.21 -32.35
C SER A 267 7.09 -5.62 -32.22
N ARG A 268 8.26 -5.76 -31.60
CA ARG A 268 8.90 -7.06 -31.34
C ARG A 268 9.22 -7.22 -29.86
N LEU A 269 9.06 -8.44 -29.38
CA LEU A 269 9.62 -8.91 -28.13
C LEU A 269 10.78 -9.83 -28.49
N THR A 270 11.98 -9.46 -28.06
CA THR A 270 13.21 -10.20 -28.31
C THR A 270 13.77 -10.67 -26.97
N PRO A 271 13.99 -11.98 -26.75
CA PRO A 271 14.72 -12.46 -25.57
C PRO A 271 16.14 -11.88 -25.56
N VAL A 272 16.57 -11.36 -24.42
CA VAL A 272 17.93 -10.85 -24.19
C VAL A 272 18.42 -11.37 -22.84
N GLY A 273 19.02 -12.57 -22.87
CA GLY A 273 19.36 -13.31 -21.66
C GLY A 273 18.10 -13.71 -20.88
N PRO A 274 18.04 -13.51 -19.55
CA PRO A 274 16.86 -13.80 -18.74
C PRO A 274 15.74 -12.75 -18.90
N ALA A 275 15.96 -11.65 -19.62
CA ALA A 275 15.01 -10.55 -19.76
C ALA A 275 14.32 -10.53 -21.14
N LEU A 276 13.13 -9.95 -21.19
CA LEU A 276 12.43 -9.62 -22.44
C LEU A 276 12.72 -8.17 -22.82
N ARG A 277 13.36 -7.96 -23.98
CA ARG A 277 13.48 -6.63 -24.58
C ARG A 277 12.30 -6.37 -25.50
N TRP A 278 11.48 -5.40 -25.16
CA TRP A 278 10.49 -4.83 -26.08
C TRP A 278 11.15 -3.80 -27.00
N SER A 279 10.81 -3.82 -28.30
CA SER A 279 11.21 -2.80 -29.26
C SER A 279 10.06 -2.43 -30.18
N VAL A 280 9.97 -1.13 -30.49
CA VAL A 280 8.89 -0.53 -31.28
C VAL A 280 9.50 0.32 -32.39
N GLY A 281 9.17 0.01 -33.65
CA GLY A 281 9.61 0.76 -34.82
C GLY A 281 8.44 1.27 -35.64
N LEU A 282 8.41 2.56 -35.96
CA LEU A 282 7.39 3.19 -36.80
C LEU A 282 7.91 3.34 -38.24
N ARG A 283 7.17 2.86 -39.23
CA ARG A 283 7.35 3.20 -40.65
C ARG A 283 6.28 4.18 -41.11
N ILE A 284 6.74 5.29 -41.66
CA ILE A 284 5.92 6.32 -42.32
C ILE A 284 6.23 6.24 -43.82
N PRO A 285 5.26 5.93 -44.69
CA PRO A 285 5.46 6.00 -46.14
C PRO A 285 5.51 7.48 -46.54
N ILE A 286 6.60 7.85 -47.21
CA ILE A 286 6.74 9.17 -47.83
C ILE A 286 6.20 9.03 -49.26
N HIS A 287 5.08 9.66 -49.53
CA HIS A 287 4.58 9.80 -50.91
C HIS A 287 5.29 11.00 -51.55
N HIS A 288 5.96 10.75 -52.67
CA HIS A 288 6.52 11.75 -53.58
C HIS A 288 5.53 12.09 -54.69
#